data_AF-A0AAE0GRF3-F1
#
_entry.id   AF-A0AAE0GRF3-F1
#
_cell.length_a   1.000
_cell.length_b   1.000
_cell.length_c   1.000
_cell.angle_alpha   90.00
_cell.angle_beta   90.00
_cell.angle_gamma   90.00
#
_symmetry.space_group_name_H-M   'P 1'
#
loop_
_entity.id
_entity.type
_entity.pdbx_description
1 polymer ?
#
loop_
_entity_poly.entity_id
_entity_poly.type
_entity_poly.pdbx_seq_one_letter_code
_entity_poly.pdbx_strand_id
1 'polypeptide(L)'
;MMLLPVFLMLILGGRVLFNAWYRRYAAKVKWLVETKAPILLTPPPGKGVKWLYRAPRQAFYATMIGITQTLSQEDYVEFTRLQMRIFLTVCHLGYVFLASYTIEFFDCVKDDASGKAGRTQWFLQADPSIECFVFDNPNYVWTYYFPWAVLATLAYPVGILALFMIILFKIRNDLQHSASQNSIGFLYIRFKPEWFWFEILLMLRNVVVVLTELLFADDNSTEDEDGNEELLGDQYISLWQSLMAMAVLLGSMLVQFHAQPFDNRQLDMLEGTSVAVQGFTLFGGLIFLSDTGDKSTLSDTFKTVLAFIIIVLLGMTYIFMFLIILQDIFPDFVADIGKFSQNLMRRKTAEEKALLKKEKEEEKAKANKDEPETSVLSILAARKFADKLMVSKVGNLVFTTKGRSVALREKKDTGAKLHKERMLQLKTMYDFSNVETESIWIKHRDPHVMEKVLRKNKMLELVRLMSNRTSEENSKAIHIVEEVLRWKEAKDDEEEQKTRKAKLMLSLSQGRLKASKSIAHSLSFAKEQSTTLYHKSISNPPWLSTINDVSNEHGADAVGSGNKNSASEDESGHDRSFHVQQPDSPIISHGSIVLNSPNSPYEAHVSLNADVD
;
A
#
# COMPACT_ATOMS: atom_id res chain seq x y z
N MET A 1 -14.69 -16.14 -8.70
CA MET A 1 -16.01 -15.61 -8.24
C MET A 1 -16.54 -16.16 -6.91
N MET A 2 -16.48 -17.46 -6.59
CA MET A 2 -17.17 -18.00 -5.38
C MET A 2 -16.66 -17.49 -4.03
N LEU A 3 -15.40 -17.04 -3.92
CA LEU A 3 -14.85 -16.59 -2.64
C LEU A 3 -15.31 -15.18 -2.23
N LEU A 4 -15.69 -14.30 -3.16
CA LEU A 4 -16.04 -12.91 -2.84
C LEU A 4 -17.42 -12.78 -2.16
N PRO A 5 -18.50 -13.43 -2.63
CA PRO A 5 -19.76 -13.49 -1.89
C PRO A 5 -19.60 -14.19 -0.55
N VAL A 6 -18.73 -15.21 -0.47
CA VAL A 6 -18.38 -15.87 0.78
C VAL A 6 -17.63 -14.91 1.71
N PHE A 7 -16.72 -14.08 1.20
CA PHE A 7 -15.99 -13.09 1.98
C PHE A 7 -16.91 -11.95 2.44
N LEU A 8 -17.79 -11.44 1.58
CA LEU A 8 -18.79 -10.43 1.91
C LEU A 8 -19.88 -10.99 2.84
N MET A 9 -20.31 -12.24 2.67
CA MET A 9 -21.18 -12.96 3.63
C MET A 9 -20.45 -13.23 4.94
N LEU A 10 -19.16 -13.54 4.93
CA LEU A 10 -18.37 -13.71 6.16
C LEU A 10 -18.14 -12.39 6.87
N ILE A 11 -18.10 -11.25 6.16
CA ILE A 11 -17.92 -9.93 6.77
C ILE A 11 -19.26 -9.33 7.21
N LEU A 12 -20.26 -9.28 6.32
CA LEU A 12 -21.59 -8.75 6.61
C LEU A 12 -22.41 -9.73 7.45
N GLY A 13 -22.48 -10.99 7.00
CA GLY A 13 -23.06 -12.08 7.77
C GLY A 13 -22.25 -12.35 9.02
N GLY A 14 -20.91 -12.27 9.00
CA GLY A 14 -20.13 -12.31 10.24
C GLY A 14 -20.44 -11.14 11.15
N ARG A 15 -20.66 -9.92 10.67
CA ARG A 15 -21.06 -8.78 11.51
C ARG A 15 -22.45 -8.97 12.11
N VAL A 16 -23.44 -9.46 11.35
CA VAL A 16 -24.81 -9.73 11.83
C VAL A 16 -24.83 -10.94 12.76
N LEU A 17 -24.20 -12.04 12.37
CA LEU A 17 -24.10 -13.27 13.16
C LEU A 17 -23.26 -13.02 14.41
N PHE A 18 -22.16 -12.27 14.34
CA PHE A 18 -21.36 -11.90 15.51
C PHE A 18 -22.13 -10.94 16.40
N ASN A 19 -22.86 -9.95 15.89
CA ASN A 19 -23.73 -9.11 16.73
C ASN A 19 -24.84 -9.92 17.39
N ALA A 20 -25.52 -10.79 16.64
CA ALA A 20 -26.59 -11.63 17.15
C ALA A 20 -26.07 -12.65 18.16
N TRP A 21 -24.93 -13.27 17.85
CA TRP A 21 -24.22 -14.21 18.72
C TRP A 21 -23.73 -13.51 19.98
N TYR A 22 -23.09 -12.35 19.86
CA TYR A 22 -22.62 -11.55 20.98
C TYR A 22 -23.80 -11.08 21.86
N ARG A 23 -24.91 -10.60 21.28
CA ARG A 23 -26.12 -10.26 22.05
C ARG A 23 -26.70 -11.46 22.78
N ARG A 24 -26.82 -12.62 22.11
CA ARG A 24 -27.30 -13.86 22.73
C ARG A 24 -26.34 -14.36 23.81
N TYR A 25 -25.04 -14.25 23.56
CA TYR A 25 -23.99 -14.66 24.48
C TYR A 25 -23.97 -13.75 25.71
N ALA A 26 -24.01 -12.43 25.54
CA ALA A 26 -24.10 -11.45 26.62
C ALA A 26 -25.37 -11.66 27.47
N ALA A 27 -26.53 -11.90 26.85
CA ALA A 27 -27.77 -12.22 27.57
C ALA A 27 -27.65 -13.53 28.37
N LYS A 28 -27.01 -14.55 27.80
CA LYS A 28 -26.82 -15.86 28.45
C LYS A 28 -25.77 -15.80 29.56
N VAL A 29 -24.71 -15.03 29.39
CA VAL A 29 -23.69 -14.77 30.43
C VAL A 29 -24.31 -13.97 31.56
N LYS A 30 -25.06 -12.89 31.28
CA LYS A 30 -25.80 -12.13 32.28
C LYS A 30 -26.73 -13.03 33.08
N TRP A 31 -27.52 -13.86 32.40
CA TRP A 31 -28.40 -14.84 33.05
C TRP A 31 -27.62 -15.87 33.90
N LEU A 32 -26.51 -16.41 33.41
CA LEU A 32 -25.68 -17.38 34.15
C LEU A 32 -25.00 -16.76 35.38
N VAL A 33 -24.55 -15.51 35.29
CA VAL A 33 -23.98 -14.76 36.40
C VAL A 33 -25.06 -14.48 37.45
N GLU A 34 -26.24 -14.02 37.04
CA GLU A 34 -27.35 -13.72 37.95
C GLU A 34 -27.95 -14.99 38.60
N THR A 35 -27.98 -16.14 37.91
CA THR A 35 -28.61 -17.36 38.41
C THR A 35 -27.65 -18.38 39.06
N LYS A 36 -26.36 -18.40 38.71
CA LYS A 36 -25.42 -19.46 39.14
C LYS A 36 -24.16 -18.99 39.86
N ALA A 37 -23.86 -17.69 39.90
CA ALA A 37 -22.71 -17.17 40.63
C ALA A 37 -22.67 -17.55 42.13
N PRO A 38 -23.79 -17.65 42.88
CA PRO A 38 -23.70 -18.01 44.30
C PRO A 38 -23.44 -19.50 44.57
N ILE A 39 -23.58 -20.39 43.58
CA ILE A 39 -23.51 -21.86 43.79
C ILE A 39 -22.14 -22.44 43.41
N LEU A 40 -21.33 -21.73 42.62
CA LEU A 40 -20.09 -22.24 42.03
C LEU A 40 -18.81 -21.94 42.85
N LEU A 41 -18.89 -21.15 43.91
CA LEU A 41 -17.74 -20.76 44.74
C LEU A 41 -17.58 -21.56 46.04
N THR A 42 -18.54 -22.43 46.38
CA THR A 42 -18.41 -23.33 47.53
C THR A 42 -18.06 -24.74 47.06
N PRO A 43 -16.88 -25.29 47.40
CA PRO A 43 -16.57 -26.67 47.08
C PRO A 43 -17.58 -27.59 47.79
N PRO A 44 -18.23 -28.53 47.08
CA PRO A 44 -19.14 -29.46 47.73
C PRO A 44 -18.36 -30.30 48.75
N PRO A 45 -18.80 -30.37 50.01
CA PRO A 45 -18.09 -31.13 51.04
C PRO A 45 -18.03 -32.61 50.65
N GLY A 46 -16.83 -33.19 50.69
CA GLY A 46 -16.62 -34.64 50.53
C GLY A 46 -16.18 -35.15 49.14
N LYS A 47 -15.85 -34.28 48.18
CA LYS A 47 -15.30 -34.73 46.88
C LYS A 47 -13.80 -34.38 46.75
N GLY A 48 -12.95 -35.41 46.74
CA GLY A 48 -11.50 -35.29 46.64
C GLY A 48 -10.98 -34.80 45.27
N VAL A 49 -9.66 -34.66 45.20
CA VAL A 49 -8.80 -33.99 44.19
C VAL A 49 -9.11 -34.31 42.70
N LYS A 50 -9.91 -35.33 42.39
CA LYS A 50 -10.36 -35.67 41.02
C LYS A 50 -11.23 -34.58 40.35
N TRP A 51 -11.79 -33.63 41.09
CA TRP A 51 -12.52 -32.49 40.49
C TRP A 51 -11.60 -31.51 39.74
N LEU A 52 -10.31 -31.44 40.10
CA LEU A 52 -9.36 -30.50 39.49
C LEU A 52 -9.08 -30.79 38.01
N TYR A 53 -9.24 -32.03 37.53
CA TYR A 53 -8.95 -32.39 36.13
C TYR A 53 -10.05 -31.98 35.13
N ARG A 54 -11.26 -31.59 35.59
CA ARG A 54 -12.31 -30.97 34.75
C ARG A 54 -12.25 -29.43 34.73
N ALA A 55 -11.36 -28.83 35.53
CA ALA A 55 -11.18 -27.39 35.62
C ALA A 55 -10.67 -26.68 34.35
N PRO A 56 -9.90 -27.25 33.40
CA PRO A 56 -9.32 -26.44 32.32
C PRO A 56 -10.36 -25.91 31.33
N ARG A 57 -11.45 -26.65 31.08
CA ARG A 57 -12.56 -26.12 30.26
C ARG A 57 -13.32 -25.01 30.97
N GLN A 58 -13.62 -25.17 32.26
CA GLN A 58 -14.36 -24.15 33.01
C GLN A 58 -13.51 -22.90 33.29
N ALA A 59 -12.21 -23.07 33.53
CA ALA A 59 -11.25 -21.99 33.61
C ALA A 59 -11.13 -21.27 32.26
N PHE A 60 -11.05 -21.98 31.13
CA PHE A 60 -11.04 -21.35 29.80
C PHE A 60 -12.32 -20.55 29.52
N TYR A 61 -13.50 -21.09 29.86
CA TYR A 61 -14.75 -20.33 29.74
C TYR A 61 -14.81 -19.14 30.70
N ALA A 62 -14.34 -19.27 31.94
CA ALA A 62 -14.27 -18.16 32.88
C ALA A 62 -13.29 -17.08 32.42
N THR A 63 -12.16 -17.43 31.80
CA THR A 63 -11.20 -16.49 31.24
C THR A 63 -11.77 -15.82 29.98
N MET A 64 -12.44 -16.54 29.09
CA MET A 64 -13.13 -15.96 27.93
C MET A 64 -14.32 -15.07 28.33
N ILE A 65 -15.08 -15.46 29.36
CA ILE A 65 -16.16 -14.65 29.94
C ILE A 65 -15.58 -13.40 30.63
N GLY A 66 -14.46 -13.54 31.34
CA GLY A 66 -13.73 -12.41 31.93
C GLY A 66 -13.24 -11.43 30.86
N ILE A 67 -12.63 -11.92 29.78
CA ILE A 67 -12.16 -11.09 28.65
C ILE A 67 -13.35 -10.39 27.96
N THR A 68 -14.50 -11.05 27.84
CA THR A 68 -15.70 -10.47 27.20
C THR A 68 -16.47 -9.52 28.11
N GLN A 69 -16.38 -9.65 29.43
CA GLN A 69 -16.94 -8.70 30.40
C GLN A 69 -16.06 -7.47 30.63
N THR A 70 -14.75 -7.55 30.37
CA THR A 70 -13.84 -6.41 30.47
C THR A 70 -13.75 -5.56 29.22
N LEU A 71 -14.28 -6.03 28.08
CA LEU A 71 -14.36 -5.22 26.86
C LEU A 71 -15.42 -4.15 27.08
N SER A 72 -14.95 -2.94 27.33
CA SER A 72 -15.80 -1.77 27.45
C SER A 72 -16.55 -1.54 26.14
N GLN A 73 -17.68 -0.86 26.20
CA GLN A 73 -18.42 -0.46 25.00
C GLN A 73 -17.53 0.36 24.03
N GLU A 74 -16.52 1.06 24.55
CA GLU A 74 -15.53 1.81 23.77
C GLU A 74 -14.64 0.88 22.94
N ASP A 75 -14.15 -0.22 23.53
CA ASP A 75 -13.30 -1.19 22.83
C ASP A 75 -14.04 -1.86 21.66
N TYR A 76 -15.35 -2.12 21.81
CA TYR A 76 -16.16 -2.65 20.71
C TYR A 76 -16.27 -1.66 19.54
N VAL A 77 -16.46 -0.38 19.84
CA VAL A 77 -16.52 0.67 18.82
C VAL A 77 -15.17 0.80 18.12
N GLU A 78 -14.05 0.76 18.84
CA GLU A 78 -12.72 0.77 18.21
C GLU A 78 -12.47 -0.44 17.33
N PHE A 79 -12.83 -1.64 17.79
CA PHE A 79 -12.70 -2.86 17.00
C PHE A 79 -13.52 -2.80 15.71
N THR A 80 -14.77 -2.32 15.78
CA THR A 80 -15.60 -2.17 14.57
C THR A 80 -15.05 -1.13 13.61
N ARG A 81 -14.45 -0.02 14.09
CA ARG A 81 -13.77 0.97 13.24
C ARG A 81 -12.55 0.37 12.55
N LEU A 82 -11.75 -0.42 13.27
CA LEU A 82 -10.59 -1.12 12.70
C LEU A 82 -11.01 -2.11 11.62
N GLN A 83 -12.04 -2.92 11.88
CA GLN A 83 -12.58 -3.85 10.88
C GLN A 83 -13.10 -3.13 9.63
N MET A 84 -13.84 -2.02 9.80
CA MET A 84 -14.30 -1.22 8.67
C MET A 84 -13.12 -0.67 7.85
N ARG A 85 -12.08 -0.16 8.52
CA ARG A 85 -10.87 0.34 7.85
C ARG A 85 -10.20 -0.76 7.03
N ILE A 86 -9.96 -1.93 7.63
CA ILE A 86 -9.35 -3.07 6.94
C ILE A 86 -10.21 -3.49 5.75
N PHE A 87 -11.53 -3.60 5.94
CA PHE A 87 -12.45 -3.95 4.86
C PHE A 87 -12.40 -2.95 3.71
N LEU A 88 -12.52 -1.65 3.98
CA LEU A 88 -12.47 -0.61 2.95
C LEU A 88 -11.11 -0.58 2.23
N THR A 89 -10.01 -0.79 2.96
CA THR A 89 -8.68 -0.89 2.34
C THR A 89 -8.56 -2.12 1.45
N VAL A 90 -9.06 -3.28 1.87
CA VAL A 90 -9.05 -4.50 1.04
C VAL A 90 -9.94 -4.31 -0.19
N CYS A 91 -11.12 -3.73 -0.04
CA CYS A 91 -12.00 -3.40 -1.17
C CYS A 91 -11.33 -2.44 -2.14
N HIS A 92 -10.63 -1.41 -1.64
CA HIS A 92 -9.90 -0.47 -2.48
C HIS A 92 -8.74 -1.15 -3.24
N LEU A 93 -7.91 -1.95 -2.55
CA LEU A 93 -6.78 -2.66 -3.18
C LEU A 93 -7.24 -3.73 -4.18
N GLY A 94 -8.31 -4.45 -3.86
CA GLY A 94 -8.89 -5.48 -4.73
C GLY A 94 -9.80 -4.93 -5.83
N TYR A 95 -10.07 -3.62 -5.84
CA TYR A 95 -11.06 -3.01 -6.71
C TYR A 95 -10.79 -3.28 -8.19
N VAL A 96 -9.58 -2.97 -8.66
CA VAL A 96 -9.21 -3.10 -10.07
C VAL A 96 -9.29 -4.56 -10.52
N PHE A 97 -8.67 -5.49 -9.77
CA PHE A 97 -8.68 -6.91 -10.10
C PHE A 97 -10.10 -7.48 -10.19
N LEU A 98 -10.93 -7.18 -9.20
CA LEU A 98 -12.29 -7.72 -9.15
C LEU A 98 -13.21 -7.05 -10.18
N ALA A 99 -12.99 -5.77 -10.51
CA ALA A 99 -13.70 -5.12 -11.59
C ALA A 99 -13.38 -5.77 -12.95
N SER A 100 -12.09 -6.02 -13.24
CA SER A 100 -11.67 -6.74 -14.45
C SER A 100 -12.32 -8.12 -14.54
N TYR A 101 -12.31 -8.91 -13.46
CA TYR A 101 -12.96 -10.23 -13.44
C TYR A 101 -14.48 -10.19 -13.66
N THR A 102 -15.18 -9.15 -13.20
CA THR A 102 -16.62 -9.03 -13.48
C THR A 102 -16.92 -8.65 -14.91
N ILE A 103 -15.98 -7.95 -15.56
CA ILE A 103 -16.11 -7.44 -16.93
C ILE A 103 -15.72 -8.51 -17.95
N GLU A 104 -14.79 -9.41 -17.62
CA GLU A 104 -14.34 -10.54 -18.47
C GLU A 104 -15.48 -11.45 -18.99
N PHE A 105 -16.63 -11.51 -18.30
CA PHE A 105 -17.79 -12.26 -18.80
C PHE A 105 -18.40 -11.69 -20.09
N PHE A 106 -18.17 -10.41 -20.37
CA PHE A 106 -18.68 -9.73 -21.56
C PHE A 106 -17.68 -9.77 -22.72
N ASP A 107 -16.51 -10.37 -22.53
CA ASP A 107 -15.43 -10.42 -23.51
C ASP A 107 -15.62 -11.62 -24.45
N CYS A 108 -16.26 -11.38 -25.60
CA CYS A 108 -16.59 -12.39 -26.59
C CYS A 108 -15.77 -12.18 -27.85
N VAL A 109 -15.18 -13.26 -28.38
CA VAL A 109 -14.31 -13.26 -29.56
C VAL A 109 -14.96 -14.10 -30.66
N LYS A 110 -14.87 -13.64 -31.91
CA LYS A 110 -15.37 -14.35 -33.08
C LYS A 110 -14.41 -15.51 -33.42
N ASP A 111 -14.95 -16.70 -33.70
CA ASP A 111 -14.14 -17.84 -34.17
C ASP A 111 -14.19 -17.96 -35.70
N ASP A 112 -13.09 -17.63 -36.36
CA ASP A 112 -12.97 -17.73 -37.82
C ASP A 112 -12.85 -19.18 -38.31
N ALA A 113 -12.41 -20.11 -37.45
CA ALA A 113 -12.14 -21.50 -37.85
C ALA A 113 -13.42 -22.29 -38.17
N SER A 114 -14.55 -21.87 -37.59
CA SER A 114 -15.85 -22.53 -37.71
C SER A 114 -16.67 -22.08 -38.93
N GLY A 115 -16.13 -21.17 -39.75
CA GLY A 115 -16.78 -20.52 -40.91
C GLY A 115 -17.29 -21.42 -42.05
N LYS A 116 -17.34 -22.75 -41.89
CA LYS A 116 -17.88 -23.68 -42.90
C LYS A 116 -19.41 -23.70 -43.01
N ALA A 117 -20.13 -23.01 -42.13
CA ALA A 117 -21.61 -23.07 -42.06
C ALA A 117 -22.34 -21.73 -42.22
N GLY A 118 -21.65 -20.65 -42.62
CA GLY A 118 -22.29 -19.36 -42.91
C GLY A 118 -22.96 -18.68 -41.70
N ARG A 119 -22.56 -19.03 -40.48
CA ARG A 119 -22.97 -18.34 -39.25
C ARG A 119 -21.73 -17.96 -38.45
N THR A 120 -21.56 -16.67 -38.21
CA THR A 120 -20.53 -16.12 -37.33
C THR A 120 -20.92 -16.43 -35.89
N GLN A 121 -20.12 -17.29 -35.23
CA GLN A 121 -20.33 -17.65 -33.83
C GLN A 121 -19.33 -16.88 -32.98
N TRP A 122 -19.85 -16.29 -31.90
CA TRP A 122 -19.05 -15.59 -30.89
C TRP A 122 -18.84 -16.54 -29.73
N PHE A 123 -17.62 -16.63 -29.22
CA PHE A 123 -17.27 -17.47 -28.09
C PHE A 123 -16.68 -16.63 -26.96
N LEU A 124 -16.93 -17.03 -25.72
CA LEU A 124 -16.40 -16.31 -24.57
C LEU A 124 -14.87 -16.48 -24.51
N GLN A 125 -14.11 -15.38 -24.43
CA GLN A 125 -12.63 -15.44 -24.43
C GLN A 125 -12.08 -16.22 -23.23
N ALA A 126 -12.73 -16.11 -22.08
CA ALA A 126 -12.36 -16.83 -20.86
C ALA A 126 -12.67 -18.35 -20.92
N ASP A 127 -13.66 -18.74 -21.72
CA ASP A 127 -14.06 -20.14 -21.93
C ASP A 127 -14.64 -20.33 -23.34
N PRO A 128 -13.80 -20.69 -24.32
CA PRO A 128 -14.21 -20.85 -25.72
C PRO A 128 -15.24 -21.97 -25.95
N SER A 129 -15.57 -22.78 -24.93
CA SER A 129 -16.65 -23.77 -25.03
C SER A 129 -18.06 -23.15 -24.95
N ILE A 130 -18.15 -21.88 -24.56
CA ILE A 130 -19.39 -21.15 -24.36
C ILE A 130 -19.59 -20.14 -25.50
N GLU A 131 -20.66 -20.34 -26.27
CA GLU A 131 -21.14 -19.46 -27.33
C GLU A 131 -21.87 -18.25 -26.72
N CYS A 132 -21.46 -17.05 -27.12
CA CYS A 132 -22.06 -15.79 -26.70
C CYS A 132 -23.34 -15.48 -27.50
N PHE A 133 -24.22 -14.65 -26.91
CA PHE A 133 -25.41 -14.09 -27.57
C PHE A 133 -26.48 -15.09 -28.05
N VAL A 134 -26.49 -16.33 -27.54
CA VAL A 134 -27.55 -17.32 -27.81
C VAL A 134 -28.80 -17.03 -26.96
N PHE A 135 -29.50 -15.94 -27.27
CA PHE A 135 -30.69 -15.52 -26.51
C PHE A 135 -31.92 -16.41 -26.77
N ASP A 136 -31.94 -17.15 -27.87
CA ASP A 136 -33.06 -18.03 -28.24
C ASP A 136 -33.25 -19.21 -27.28
N ASN A 137 -32.18 -19.62 -26.59
CA ASN A 137 -32.22 -20.73 -25.65
C ASN A 137 -31.91 -20.26 -24.22
N PRO A 138 -32.92 -20.12 -23.33
CA PRO A 138 -32.71 -19.67 -21.96
C PRO A 138 -31.95 -20.69 -21.10
N ASN A 139 -31.88 -21.96 -21.54
CA ASN A 139 -31.09 -22.99 -20.85
C ASN A 139 -29.60 -22.96 -21.23
N TYR A 140 -29.21 -22.07 -22.16
CA TYR A 140 -27.81 -21.90 -22.51
C TYR A 140 -27.05 -21.24 -21.36
N VAL A 141 -25.83 -21.72 -21.10
CA VAL A 141 -25.02 -21.33 -19.93
C VAL A 141 -24.80 -19.82 -19.89
N TRP A 142 -24.41 -19.21 -21.01
CA TRP A 142 -24.18 -17.77 -21.10
C TRP A 142 -25.44 -16.95 -20.79
N THR A 143 -26.56 -17.24 -21.47
CA THR A 143 -27.84 -16.55 -21.29
C THR A 143 -28.40 -16.71 -19.87
N TYR A 144 -28.20 -17.86 -19.26
CA TYR A 144 -28.58 -18.12 -17.87
C TYR A 144 -27.78 -17.28 -16.86
N TYR A 145 -26.46 -17.11 -17.06
CA TYR A 145 -25.60 -16.33 -16.16
C TYR A 145 -25.53 -14.84 -16.48
N PHE A 146 -25.93 -14.42 -17.69
CA PHE A 146 -25.94 -13.03 -18.12
C PHE A 146 -26.55 -12.02 -17.11
N PRO A 147 -27.77 -12.23 -16.55
CA PRO A 147 -28.32 -11.28 -15.58
C PRO A 147 -27.49 -11.21 -14.28
N TRP A 148 -26.84 -12.31 -13.88
CA TRP A 148 -25.95 -12.34 -12.72
C TRP A 148 -24.64 -11.60 -13.00
N ALA A 149 -24.10 -11.71 -14.21
CA ALA A 149 -22.94 -10.95 -14.64
C ALA A 149 -23.24 -9.44 -14.67
N VAL A 150 -24.36 -9.02 -15.26
CA VAL A 150 -24.81 -7.61 -15.25
C VAL A 150 -24.98 -7.10 -13.82
N LEU A 151 -25.64 -7.88 -12.96
CA LEU A 151 -25.82 -7.51 -11.56
C LEU A 151 -24.47 -7.43 -10.83
N ALA A 152 -23.52 -8.33 -11.09
CA ALA A 152 -22.19 -8.30 -10.50
C ALA A 152 -21.38 -7.07 -10.95
N THR A 153 -21.43 -6.71 -12.23
CA THR A 153 -20.75 -5.53 -12.79
C THR A 153 -21.38 -4.21 -12.32
N LEU A 154 -22.69 -4.18 -12.10
CA LEU A 154 -23.33 -3.03 -11.46
C LEU A 154 -23.04 -2.97 -9.95
N ALA A 155 -23.08 -4.10 -9.25
CA ALA A 155 -22.89 -4.14 -7.81
C ALA A 155 -21.45 -3.86 -7.39
N TYR A 156 -20.46 -4.31 -8.17
CA TYR A 156 -19.06 -4.26 -7.79
C TYR A 156 -18.35 -2.99 -8.31
N PRO A 157 -18.01 -2.85 -9.62
CA PRO A 157 -17.44 -1.61 -10.16
C PRO A 157 -18.22 -0.35 -9.79
N VAL A 158 -19.53 -0.32 -10.07
CA VAL A 158 -20.37 0.88 -9.86
C VAL A 158 -20.81 1.01 -8.40
N GLY A 159 -21.23 -0.09 -7.77
CA GLY A 159 -21.71 -0.07 -6.39
C GLY A 159 -20.63 0.32 -5.37
N ILE A 160 -19.36 -0.07 -5.55
CA ILE A 160 -18.27 0.35 -4.66
C ILE A 160 -17.98 1.84 -4.83
N LEU A 161 -17.96 2.37 -6.06
CA LEU A 161 -17.80 3.81 -6.30
C LEU A 161 -18.94 4.61 -5.65
N ALA A 162 -20.18 4.18 -5.84
CA ALA A 162 -21.34 4.80 -5.23
C ALA A 162 -21.27 4.73 -3.70
N LEU A 163 -20.86 3.59 -3.13
CA LEU A 163 -20.69 3.41 -1.69
C LEU A 163 -19.63 4.37 -1.14
N PHE A 164 -18.46 4.49 -1.77
CA PHE A 164 -17.41 5.41 -1.33
C PHE A 164 -17.86 6.87 -1.47
N MET A 165 -18.54 7.22 -2.58
CA MET A 165 -19.09 8.56 -2.80
C MET A 165 -20.13 8.92 -1.73
N ILE A 166 -21.05 8.00 -1.38
CA ILE A 166 -22.06 8.23 -0.34
C ILE A 166 -21.41 8.39 1.04
N ILE A 167 -20.42 7.56 1.37
CA ILE A 167 -19.69 7.66 2.64
C ILE A 167 -18.99 9.02 2.74
N LEU A 168 -18.25 9.42 1.70
CA LEU A 168 -17.56 10.71 1.65
C LEU A 168 -18.53 11.88 1.73
N PHE A 169 -19.65 11.82 1.01
CA PHE A 169 -20.66 12.87 1.01
C PHE A 169 -21.33 13.03 2.38
N LYS A 170 -21.59 11.93 3.09
CA LYS A 170 -22.14 11.96 4.45
C LYS A 170 -21.17 12.55 5.47
N ILE A 171 -19.87 12.31 5.32
CA ILE A 171 -18.85 12.75 6.27
C ILE A 171 -18.32 14.14 5.94
N ARG A 172 -18.74 14.75 4.82
CA ARG A 172 -18.21 16.02 4.29
C ARG A 172 -18.12 17.17 5.30
N ASN A 173 -19.05 17.24 6.25
CA ASN A 173 -19.09 18.30 7.25
C ASN A 173 -18.20 18.00 8.48
N ASP A 174 -17.81 16.74 8.69
CA ASP A 174 -17.11 16.24 9.87
C ASP A 174 -15.69 15.71 9.55
N LEU A 175 -15.09 16.08 8.41
CA LEU A 175 -13.75 15.61 8.01
C LEU A 175 -12.66 16.00 9.02
N GLN A 176 -12.81 17.13 9.70
CA GLN A 176 -11.80 17.60 10.65
C GLN A 176 -11.95 16.95 12.04
N HIS A 177 -13.01 16.17 12.27
CA HIS A 177 -13.23 15.54 13.55
C HIS A 177 -12.29 14.33 13.73
N SER A 178 -11.56 14.27 14.84
CA SER A 178 -10.54 13.24 15.11
C SER A 178 -11.11 11.82 15.09
N ALA A 179 -12.36 11.62 15.51
CA ALA A 179 -13.02 10.31 15.45
C ALA A 179 -13.29 9.84 14.00
N SER A 180 -13.61 10.76 13.10
CA SER A 180 -13.78 10.49 11.67
C SER A 180 -12.44 10.18 11.01
N GLN A 181 -11.37 10.89 11.39
CA GLN A 181 -10.00 10.64 10.88
C GLN A 181 -9.49 9.25 11.31
N ASN A 182 -9.76 8.83 12.54
CA ASN A 182 -9.33 7.52 13.02
C ASN A 182 -10.10 6.34 12.42
N SER A 183 -11.31 6.54 11.88
CA SER A 183 -12.07 5.46 11.26
C SER A 183 -11.86 5.41 9.74
N ILE A 184 -12.09 6.54 9.06
CA ILE A 184 -12.18 6.61 7.60
C ILE A 184 -11.01 7.40 7.00
N GLY A 185 -10.08 7.87 7.84
CA GLY A 185 -8.93 8.65 7.42
C GLY A 185 -8.13 8.01 6.28
N PHE A 186 -8.01 6.69 6.20
CA PHE A 186 -7.35 6.05 5.04
C PHE A 186 -7.83 6.59 3.68
N LEU A 187 -9.14 6.86 3.54
CA LEU A 187 -9.75 7.28 2.27
C LEU A 187 -9.51 8.76 1.94
N TYR A 188 -9.32 9.62 2.94
CA TYR A 188 -9.29 11.09 2.73
C TYR A 188 -8.10 11.81 3.36
N ILE A 189 -7.39 11.20 4.32
CA ILE A 189 -6.29 11.83 5.09
C ILE A 189 -5.11 12.24 4.19
N ARG A 190 -5.01 11.62 3.02
CA ARG A 190 -3.97 11.90 2.02
C ARG A 190 -4.29 13.14 1.19
N PHE A 191 -5.56 13.56 1.18
CA PHE A 191 -6.08 14.62 0.32
C PHE A 191 -6.33 15.89 1.11
N LYS A 192 -6.21 17.03 0.43
CA LYS A 192 -6.68 18.32 0.94
C LYS A 192 -8.20 18.26 1.12
N PRO A 193 -8.77 18.96 2.12
CA PRO A 193 -10.21 18.91 2.39
C PRO A 193 -11.09 19.33 1.21
N GLU A 194 -10.59 20.20 0.33
CA GLU A 194 -11.26 20.67 -0.89
C GLU A 194 -11.40 19.58 -1.96
N TRP A 195 -10.51 18.59 -1.94
CA TRP A 195 -10.38 17.53 -2.94
C TRP A 195 -10.76 16.15 -2.39
N PHE A 196 -11.64 16.09 -1.40
CA PHE A 196 -12.05 14.83 -0.74
C PHE A 196 -12.66 13.80 -1.71
N TRP A 197 -13.24 14.24 -2.83
CA TRP A 197 -13.86 13.39 -3.85
C TRP A 197 -12.85 12.84 -4.88
N PHE A 198 -11.59 13.24 -4.82
CA PHE A 198 -10.58 12.90 -5.80
C PHE A 198 -10.26 11.39 -5.83
N GLU A 199 -10.34 10.71 -4.69
CA GLU A 199 -10.19 9.24 -4.62
C GLU A 199 -11.21 8.53 -5.53
N ILE A 200 -12.44 9.04 -5.61
CA ILE A 200 -13.48 8.48 -6.49
C ILE A 200 -13.09 8.66 -7.95
N LEU A 201 -12.48 9.80 -8.31
CA LEU A 201 -12.01 10.05 -9.66
C LEU A 201 -10.87 9.11 -10.04
N LEU A 202 -9.95 8.81 -9.12
CA LEU A 202 -8.88 7.82 -9.33
C LEU A 202 -9.42 6.41 -9.57
N MET A 203 -10.42 5.99 -8.80
CA MET A 203 -11.08 4.70 -9.01
C MET A 203 -11.88 4.66 -10.31
N LEU A 204 -12.63 5.73 -10.60
CA LEU A 204 -13.42 5.88 -11.83
C LEU A 204 -12.52 5.81 -13.07
N ARG A 205 -11.36 6.48 -13.06
CA ARG A 205 -10.35 6.38 -14.12
C ARG A 205 -10.02 4.92 -14.45
N ASN A 206 -9.71 4.13 -13.44
CA ASN A 206 -9.33 2.73 -13.65
C ASN A 206 -10.49 1.91 -14.25
N VAL A 207 -11.74 2.17 -13.83
CA VAL A 207 -12.91 1.53 -14.47
C VAL A 207 -13.05 1.96 -15.92
N VAL A 208 -12.91 3.25 -16.21
CA VAL A 208 -13.05 3.75 -17.58
C VAL A 208 -11.99 3.11 -18.47
N VAL A 209 -10.75 2.94 -18.00
CA VAL A 209 -9.70 2.23 -18.75
C VAL A 209 -10.09 0.77 -19.04
N VAL A 210 -10.55 0.02 -18.03
CA VAL A 210 -11.01 -1.37 -18.22
C VAL A 210 -12.26 -1.42 -19.12
N LEU A 211 -13.14 -0.44 -19.03
CA LEU A 211 -14.34 -0.37 -19.85
C LEU A 211 -14.01 -0.02 -21.31
N THR A 212 -12.99 0.80 -21.56
CA THR A 212 -12.51 1.08 -22.93
C THR A 212 -11.89 -0.14 -23.59
N GLU A 213 -11.32 -1.07 -22.82
CA GLU A 213 -10.85 -2.35 -23.37
C GLU A 213 -12.05 -3.22 -23.79
N LEU A 214 -13.11 -3.26 -22.99
CA LEU A 214 -14.30 -4.07 -23.29
C LEU A 214 -15.18 -3.50 -24.42
N LEU A 215 -15.57 -2.22 -24.35
CA LEU A 215 -16.64 -1.66 -25.18
C LEU A 215 -16.33 -1.62 -26.68
N PHE A 216 -15.06 -1.77 -27.03
CA PHE A 216 -14.61 -1.68 -28.41
C PHE A 216 -13.97 -2.99 -28.87
N ALA A 217 -14.18 -4.11 -28.14
CA ALA A 217 -13.72 -5.43 -28.58
C ALA A 217 -14.56 -6.00 -29.73
N ASP A 218 -15.73 -5.41 -30.01
CA ASP A 218 -16.63 -5.89 -31.06
C ASP A 218 -16.16 -5.50 -32.46
N ASP A 219 -15.62 -6.50 -33.16
CA ASP A 219 -15.54 -6.57 -34.63
C ASP A 219 -16.94 -6.53 -35.23
N ASN A 220 -17.48 -5.32 -35.41
CA ASN A 220 -18.49 -5.09 -36.43
C ASN A 220 -17.82 -5.17 -37.81
N SER A 221 -17.35 -6.37 -38.15
CA SER A 221 -17.20 -6.81 -39.53
C SER A 221 -18.61 -6.87 -40.11
N THR A 222 -19.13 -5.72 -40.51
CA THR A 222 -20.24 -5.64 -41.46
C THR A 222 -19.74 -6.39 -42.70
N GLU A 223 -20.13 -7.65 -42.83
CA GLU A 223 -20.01 -8.41 -44.06
C GLU A 223 -20.80 -7.65 -45.13
N ASP A 224 -20.14 -6.73 -45.84
CA ASP A 224 -20.67 -6.24 -47.09
C ASP A 224 -20.74 -7.45 -48.04
N GLU A 225 -21.94 -7.70 -48.56
CA GLU A 225 -22.35 -8.87 -49.35
C GLU A 225 -21.54 -9.09 -50.64
N ASP A 226 -20.65 -8.16 -50.99
CA ASP A 226 -19.96 -8.12 -52.29
C ASP A 226 -18.65 -8.93 -52.35
N GLY A 227 -18.26 -9.66 -51.30
CA GLY A 227 -17.17 -10.65 -51.35
C GLY A 227 -15.78 -10.10 -51.70
N ASN A 228 -15.63 -8.77 -51.72
CA ASN A 228 -14.34 -8.12 -51.83
C ASN A 228 -13.78 -7.99 -50.41
N GLU A 229 -13.01 -9.00 -50.02
CA GLU A 229 -12.27 -9.11 -48.77
C GLU A 229 -11.29 -7.93 -48.62
N GLU A 230 -11.79 -6.79 -48.15
CA GLU A 230 -10.95 -5.65 -47.80
C GLU A 230 -10.29 -5.93 -46.44
N LEU A 231 -9.13 -6.60 -46.52
CA LEU A 231 -8.23 -7.07 -45.45
C LEU A 231 -7.66 -5.95 -44.53
N LEU A 232 -8.38 -4.85 -44.36
CA LEU A 232 -7.95 -3.67 -43.62
C LEU A 232 -8.82 -3.38 -42.38
N GLY A 233 -9.97 -4.03 -42.20
CA GLY A 233 -10.94 -3.71 -41.13
C GLY A 233 -10.43 -3.93 -39.70
N ASP A 234 -9.87 -5.09 -39.41
CA ASP A 234 -9.64 -5.57 -38.02
C ASP A 234 -8.56 -4.77 -37.27
N GLN A 235 -7.63 -4.14 -38.00
CA GLN A 235 -6.54 -3.38 -37.36
C GLN A 235 -7.01 -2.03 -36.78
N TYR A 236 -8.10 -1.45 -37.29
CA TYR A 236 -8.54 -0.13 -36.85
C TYR A 236 -9.18 -0.12 -35.46
N ILE A 237 -9.86 -1.20 -35.06
CA ILE A 237 -10.63 -1.26 -33.81
C ILE A 237 -9.70 -1.27 -32.59
N SER A 238 -8.67 -2.12 -32.61
CA SER A 238 -7.65 -2.17 -31.55
C SER A 238 -6.88 -0.86 -31.38
N LEU A 239 -6.71 -0.11 -32.47
CA LEU A 239 -6.09 1.22 -32.44
C LEU A 239 -6.98 2.25 -31.75
N TRP A 240 -8.30 2.24 -32.02
CA TRP A 240 -9.24 3.13 -31.34
C TRP A 240 -9.37 2.83 -29.84
N GLN A 241 -9.41 1.56 -29.45
CA GLN A 241 -9.38 1.12 -28.05
C GLN A 241 -8.21 1.76 -27.27
N SER A 242 -7.01 1.53 -27.78
CA SER A 242 -5.77 1.98 -27.14
C SER A 242 -5.64 3.51 -27.16
N LEU A 243 -6.13 4.18 -28.21
CA LEU A 243 -6.19 5.64 -28.29
C LEU A 243 -7.17 6.23 -27.26
N MET A 244 -8.34 5.61 -27.05
CA MET A 244 -9.31 6.04 -26.03
C MET A 244 -8.77 5.83 -24.62
N ALA A 245 -8.15 4.68 -24.34
CA ALA A 245 -7.48 4.43 -23.07
C ALA A 245 -6.38 5.46 -22.80
N MET A 246 -5.60 5.82 -23.83
CA MET A 246 -4.58 6.87 -23.73
C MET A 246 -5.19 8.25 -23.47
N ALA A 247 -6.28 8.60 -24.15
CA ALA A 247 -6.98 9.87 -23.94
C ALA A 247 -7.48 9.99 -22.50
N VAL A 248 -8.01 8.91 -21.92
CA VAL A 248 -8.46 8.84 -20.52
C VAL A 248 -7.29 9.06 -19.56
N LEU A 249 -6.15 8.40 -19.78
CA LEU A 249 -4.96 8.59 -18.94
C LEU A 249 -4.36 9.98 -19.07
N LEU A 250 -4.29 10.54 -20.28
CA LEU A 250 -3.82 11.90 -20.51
C LEU A 250 -4.75 12.92 -19.82
N GLY A 251 -6.06 12.74 -19.93
CA GLY A 251 -7.05 13.54 -19.22
C GLY A 251 -6.87 13.47 -17.70
N SER A 252 -6.68 12.26 -17.16
CA SER A 252 -6.38 12.07 -15.74
C SER A 252 -5.07 12.73 -15.33
N MET A 253 -4.03 12.66 -16.16
CA MET A 253 -2.73 13.28 -15.90
C MET A 253 -2.87 14.80 -15.82
N LEU A 254 -3.60 15.42 -16.77
CA LEU A 254 -3.88 16.86 -16.75
C LEU A 254 -4.66 17.28 -15.50
N VAL A 255 -5.68 16.51 -15.13
CA VAL A 255 -6.45 16.74 -13.90
C VAL A 255 -5.55 16.62 -12.67
N GLN A 256 -4.67 15.62 -12.60
CA GLN A 256 -3.73 15.43 -11.49
C GLN A 256 -2.73 16.60 -11.37
N PHE A 257 -2.14 17.05 -12.48
CA PHE A 257 -1.20 18.18 -12.47
C PHE A 257 -1.84 19.51 -12.10
N HIS A 258 -3.10 19.71 -12.50
CA HIS A 258 -3.85 20.91 -12.20
C HIS A 258 -4.36 20.92 -10.74
N ALA A 259 -4.92 19.81 -10.27
CA ALA A 259 -5.56 19.74 -8.96
C ALA A 259 -4.54 19.66 -7.80
N GLN A 260 -3.44 18.92 -7.97
CA GLN A 260 -2.48 18.58 -6.89
C GLN A 260 -3.20 18.26 -5.56
N PRO A 261 -4.06 17.23 -5.58
CA PRO A 261 -5.05 17.01 -4.53
C PRO A 261 -4.44 16.50 -3.23
N PHE A 262 -3.20 15.97 -3.25
CA PHE A 262 -2.56 15.43 -2.08
C PHE A 262 -2.04 16.54 -1.15
N ASP A 263 -2.04 16.27 0.15
CA ASP A 263 -1.47 17.20 1.15
C ASP A 263 0.07 17.19 1.07
N ASN A 264 0.65 16.00 0.82
CA ASN A 264 2.08 15.85 0.60
C ASN A 264 2.42 15.91 -0.88
N ARG A 265 3.24 16.90 -1.27
CA ARG A 265 3.74 17.08 -2.63
C ARG A 265 4.47 15.85 -3.20
N GLN A 266 5.10 15.03 -2.35
CA GLN A 266 5.76 13.81 -2.80
C GLN A 266 4.76 12.77 -3.31
N LEU A 267 3.57 12.69 -2.69
CA LEU A 267 2.49 11.81 -3.15
C LEU A 267 1.90 12.32 -4.46
N ASP A 268 1.72 13.64 -4.62
CA ASP A 268 1.30 14.23 -5.91
C ASP A 268 2.27 13.85 -7.03
N MET A 269 3.57 13.95 -6.76
CA MET A 269 4.62 13.58 -7.73
C MET A 269 4.63 12.08 -8.02
N LEU A 270 4.41 11.24 -7.00
CA LEU A 270 4.37 9.78 -7.17
C LEU A 270 3.18 9.35 -8.04
N GLU A 271 1.97 9.86 -7.74
CA GLU A 271 0.78 9.57 -8.54
C GLU A 271 0.94 10.11 -9.96
N GLY A 272 1.40 11.36 -10.12
CA GLY A 272 1.65 11.93 -11.44
C GLY A 272 2.67 11.15 -12.26
N THR A 273 3.75 10.67 -11.63
CA THR A 273 4.77 9.84 -12.29
C THR A 273 4.21 8.46 -12.64
N SER A 274 3.43 7.85 -11.75
CA SER A 274 2.77 6.56 -11.99
C SER A 274 1.84 6.62 -13.21
N VAL A 275 0.96 7.63 -13.27
CA VAL A 275 0.03 7.83 -14.40
C VAL A 275 0.80 8.11 -15.70
N ALA A 276 1.86 8.93 -15.64
CA ALA A 276 2.69 9.18 -16.82
C ALA A 276 3.32 7.88 -17.35
N VAL A 277 3.87 7.04 -16.47
CA VAL A 277 4.48 5.76 -16.85
C VAL A 277 3.45 4.77 -17.40
N GLN A 278 2.22 4.74 -16.86
CA GLN A 278 1.12 3.99 -17.45
C GLN A 278 0.79 4.48 -18.87
N GLY A 279 0.72 5.80 -19.07
CA GLY A 279 0.52 6.41 -20.39
C GLY A 279 1.63 6.04 -21.38
N PHE A 280 2.90 6.09 -20.96
CA PHE A 280 4.04 5.65 -21.79
C PHE A 280 4.01 4.16 -22.11
N THR A 281 3.54 3.33 -21.17
CA THR A 281 3.44 1.89 -21.37
C THR A 281 2.38 1.56 -22.43
N LEU A 282 1.21 2.21 -22.35
CA LEU A 282 0.17 2.08 -23.38
C LEU A 282 0.59 2.65 -24.72
N PHE A 283 1.32 3.78 -24.75
CA PHE A 283 1.90 4.31 -25.98
C PHE A 283 2.90 3.37 -26.61
N GLY A 284 3.73 2.71 -25.80
CA GLY A 284 4.59 1.63 -26.26
C GLY A 284 3.79 0.50 -26.89
N GLY A 285 2.78 -0.01 -26.18
CA GLY A 285 1.90 -1.08 -26.67
C GLY A 285 1.23 -0.73 -27.99
N LEU A 286 0.74 0.51 -28.14
CA LEU A 286 0.15 1.01 -29.38
C LEU A 286 1.16 0.99 -30.54
N ILE A 287 2.41 1.41 -30.31
CA ILE A 287 3.46 1.34 -31.35
C ILE A 287 3.69 -0.12 -31.77
N PHE A 288 3.73 -1.06 -30.83
CA PHE A 288 3.89 -2.47 -31.14
C PHE A 288 2.70 -3.05 -31.92
N LEU A 289 1.48 -2.64 -31.60
CA LEU A 289 0.26 -3.06 -32.30
C LEU A 289 0.13 -2.43 -33.70
N SER A 290 0.67 -1.22 -33.91
CA SER A 290 0.64 -0.58 -35.23
C SER A 290 1.55 -1.26 -36.27
N ASP A 291 2.48 -2.09 -35.81
CA ASP A 291 3.54 -2.67 -36.64
C ASP A 291 3.27 -4.11 -37.09
N THR A 292 2.13 -4.69 -36.74
CA THR A 292 1.73 -6.02 -37.22
C THR A 292 1.32 -6.02 -38.70
N GLY A 293 1.26 -4.85 -39.36
CA GLY A 293 1.01 -4.76 -40.79
C GLY A 293 2.21 -5.23 -41.64
N ASP A 294 1.92 -5.85 -42.79
CA ASP A 294 2.86 -6.52 -43.71
C ASP A 294 4.00 -5.64 -44.29
N LYS A 295 4.06 -4.37 -43.90
CA LYS A 295 5.11 -3.40 -44.21
C LYS A 295 5.58 -2.75 -42.92
N SER A 296 6.42 -3.45 -42.17
CA SER A 296 7.07 -2.92 -40.97
C SER A 296 7.92 -1.71 -41.34
N THR A 297 7.34 -0.51 -41.17
CA THR A 297 8.01 0.76 -41.46
C THR A 297 8.97 1.16 -40.35
N LEU A 298 8.82 0.61 -39.14
CA LEU A 298 9.75 0.83 -38.03
C LEU A 298 10.81 -0.27 -38.00
N SER A 299 12.05 0.14 -37.78
CA SER A 299 13.16 -0.78 -37.56
C SER A 299 12.93 -1.61 -36.29
N ASP A 300 13.18 -2.91 -36.35
CA ASP A 300 13.16 -3.80 -35.16
C ASP A 300 14.10 -3.32 -34.03
N THR A 301 15.14 -2.56 -34.40
CA THR A 301 16.02 -1.91 -33.43
C THR A 301 15.27 -0.88 -32.60
N PHE A 302 14.39 -0.08 -33.22
CA PHE A 302 13.59 0.92 -32.53
C PHE A 302 12.62 0.27 -31.54
N LYS A 303 11.92 -0.81 -31.94
CA LYS A 303 11.04 -1.60 -31.07
C LYS A 303 11.77 -2.09 -29.83
N THR A 304 12.94 -2.71 -30.03
CA THR A 304 13.75 -3.27 -28.94
C THR A 304 14.21 -2.19 -27.96
N VAL A 305 14.66 -1.04 -28.47
CA VAL A 305 15.06 0.11 -27.64
C VAL A 305 13.86 0.68 -26.88
N LEU A 306 12.71 0.83 -27.52
CA LEU A 306 11.49 1.32 -26.88
C LEU A 306 11.02 0.40 -25.74
N ALA A 307 10.97 -0.92 -25.98
CA ALA A 307 10.65 -1.90 -24.94
C ALA A 307 11.64 -1.83 -23.77
N PHE A 308 12.94 -1.71 -24.03
CA PHE A 308 13.94 -1.57 -22.98
C PHE A 308 13.73 -0.29 -22.15
N ILE A 309 13.44 0.83 -22.79
CA ILE A 309 13.13 2.09 -22.12
C ILE A 309 11.90 1.93 -21.20
N ILE A 310 10.84 1.30 -21.69
CA ILE A 310 9.61 1.06 -20.90
C ILE A 310 9.91 0.18 -19.69
N ILE A 311 10.64 -0.91 -19.86
CA ILE A 311 11.04 -1.81 -18.76
C ILE A 311 11.87 -1.06 -17.72
N VAL A 312 12.83 -0.24 -18.15
CA VAL A 312 13.68 0.56 -17.24
C VAL A 312 12.84 1.61 -16.51
N LEU A 313 11.92 2.30 -17.18
CA LEU A 313 11.02 3.28 -16.55
C LEU A 313 10.12 2.61 -15.51
N LEU A 314 9.49 1.49 -15.85
CA LEU A 314 8.69 0.70 -14.92
C LEU A 314 9.54 0.27 -13.71
N GLY A 315 10.71 -0.32 -13.93
CA GLY A 315 11.63 -0.72 -12.86
C GLY A 315 12.01 0.43 -11.94
N MET A 316 12.34 1.60 -12.49
CA MET A 316 12.64 2.80 -11.70
C MET A 316 11.44 3.27 -10.87
N THR A 317 10.23 3.28 -11.44
CA THR A 317 9.02 3.66 -10.67
C THR A 317 8.72 2.70 -9.53
N TYR A 318 8.84 1.38 -9.76
CA TYR A 318 8.64 0.39 -8.71
C TYR A 318 9.69 0.50 -7.60
N ILE A 319 10.96 0.69 -7.95
CA ILE A 319 12.03 0.93 -6.96
C ILE A 319 11.74 2.19 -6.17
N PHE A 320 11.35 3.29 -6.83
CA PHE A 320 11.01 4.54 -6.16
C PHE A 320 9.82 4.40 -5.22
N MET A 321 8.74 3.74 -5.65
CA MET A 321 7.58 3.44 -4.81
C MET A 321 7.99 2.58 -3.61
N PHE A 322 8.81 1.55 -3.82
CA PHE A 322 9.31 0.69 -2.74
C PHE A 322 10.14 1.47 -1.72
N LEU A 323 11.01 2.38 -2.17
CA LEU A 323 11.79 3.25 -1.29
C LEU A 323 10.91 4.17 -0.44
N ILE A 324 9.83 4.73 -1.02
CA ILE A 324 8.86 5.54 -0.27
C ILE A 324 8.12 4.69 0.75
N ILE A 325 7.66 3.50 0.37
CA ILE A 325 6.97 2.58 1.29
C ILE A 325 7.91 2.18 2.44
N LEU A 326 9.19 1.90 2.16
CA LEU A 326 10.18 1.63 3.20
C LEU A 326 10.38 2.83 4.13
N GLN A 327 10.38 4.04 3.59
CA GLN A 327 10.47 5.26 4.38
C GLN A 327 9.26 5.46 5.30
N ASP A 328 8.06 5.15 4.83
CA ASP A 328 6.82 5.27 5.60
C ASP A 328 6.68 4.18 6.68
N ILE A 329 7.10 2.94 6.38
CA ILE A 329 7.03 1.83 7.35
C ILE A 329 8.13 1.95 8.41
N PHE A 330 9.32 2.41 8.01
CA PHE A 330 10.49 2.48 8.89
C PHE A 330 11.11 3.89 8.93
N PRO A 331 10.38 4.91 9.41
CA PRO A 331 10.88 6.29 9.45
C PRO A 331 12.15 6.40 10.31
N ASP A 332 12.21 5.63 11.41
CA ASP A 332 13.37 5.58 12.31
C ASP A 332 14.61 5.00 11.61
N PHE A 333 14.42 3.97 10.78
CA PHE A 333 15.51 3.35 10.03
C PHE A 333 16.10 4.32 9.00
N VAL A 334 15.24 5.06 8.29
CA VAL A 334 15.70 6.10 7.34
C VAL A 334 16.42 7.23 8.07
N ALA A 335 15.90 7.65 9.23
CA ALA A 335 16.57 8.65 10.06
C ALA A 335 17.97 8.17 10.52
N ASP A 336 18.11 6.89 10.85
CA ASP A 336 19.37 6.30 11.30
C ASP A 336 20.37 6.12 10.15
N ILE A 337 19.93 5.73 8.95
CA ILE A 337 20.78 5.75 7.74
C ILE A 337 21.25 7.18 7.45
N GLY A 338 20.37 8.18 7.60
CA GLY A 338 20.72 9.59 7.44
C GLY A 338 21.82 10.03 8.40
N LYS A 339 21.70 9.66 9.69
CA LYS A 339 22.73 9.92 10.70
C LYS A 339 24.05 9.20 10.38
N PHE A 340 23.97 7.94 9.93
CA PHE A 340 25.14 7.15 9.55
C PHE A 340 25.90 7.80 8.38
N SER A 341 25.18 8.19 7.31
CA SER A 341 25.74 8.89 6.16
C SER A 341 26.40 10.22 6.55
N GLN A 342 25.74 11.03 7.39
CA GLN A 342 26.33 12.26 7.91
C GLN A 342 27.59 12.02 8.73
N ASN A 343 27.63 10.97 9.54
CA ASN A 343 28.81 10.60 10.33
C ASN A 343 29.97 10.15 9.42
N LEU A 344 29.68 9.42 8.34
CA LEU A 344 30.67 8.97 7.37
C LEU A 344 31.28 10.16 6.60
N MET A 345 30.46 11.13 6.20
CA MET A 345 30.93 12.37 5.57
C MET A 345 31.77 13.22 6.54
N ARG A 346 31.36 13.34 7.81
CA ARG A 346 32.16 14.05 8.83
C ARG A 346 33.53 13.40 9.05
N ARG A 347 33.62 12.07 9.00
CA ARG A 347 34.90 11.35 9.09
C ARG A 347 35.80 11.66 7.90
N LYS A 348 35.28 11.57 6.67
CA LYS A 348 36.05 11.93 5.46
C LYS A 348 36.56 13.37 5.50
N THR A 349 35.72 14.33 5.88
CA THR A 349 36.15 15.73 6.00
C THR A 349 37.16 15.94 7.14
N ALA A 350 37.07 15.18 8.24
CA ALA A 350 38.05 15.26 9.32
C ALA A 350 39.41 14.68 8.89
N GLU A 351 39.41 13.58 8.12
CA GLU A 351 40.60 12.96 7.55
C GLU A 351 41.28 13.90 6.53
N GLU A 352 40.53 14.50 5.61
CA GLU A 352 41.06 15.49 4.66
C GLU A 352 41.67 16.71 5.38
N LYS A 353 41.02 17.21 6.43
CA LYS A 353 41.57 18.30 7.25
C LYS A 353 42.83 17.88 7.99
N ALA A 354 42.92 16.64 8.44
CA ALA A 354 44.11 16.11 9.09
C ALA A 354 45.28 15.97 8.11
N LEU A 355 45.01 15.53 6.87
CA LEU A 355 46.01 15.46 5.80
C LEU A 355 46.52 16.84 5.39
N LEU A 356 45.63 17.80 5.12
CA LEU A 356 46.02 19.19 4.81
C LEU A 356 46.80 19.84 5.94
N LYS A 357 46.52 19.47 7.20
CA LYS A 357 47.29 19.96 8.35
C LYS A 357 48.70 19.37 8.35
N LYS A 358 48.85 18.07 8.06
CA LYS A 358 50.16 17.41 7.93
C LYS A 358 50.98 18.01 6.78
N GLU A 359 50.40 18.21 5.61
CA GLU A 359 51.08 18.85 4.47
C GLU A 359 51.59 20.25 4.82
N LYS A 360 50.77 21.07 5.51
CA LYS A 360 51.20 22.39 5.97
C LYS A 360 52.30 22.35 7.03
N GLU A 361 52.29 21.35 7.91
CA GLU A 361 53.34 21.14 8.90
C GLU A 361 54.64 20.70 8.21
N GLU A 362 54.58 19.85 7.20
CA GLU A 362 55.73 19.45 6.38
C GLU A 362 56.28 20.60 5.53
N GLU A 363 55.43 21.43 4.91
CA GLU A 363 55.85 22.64 4.20
C GLU A 363 56.55 23.63 5.14
N LYS A 364 56.02 23.84 6.35
CA LYS A 364 56.67 24.68 7.37
C LYS A 364 58.00 24.09 7.83
N ALA A 365 58.09 22.77 8.01
CA ALA A 365 59.33 22.10 8.40
C ALA A 365 60.41 22.20 7.32
N LYS A 366 60.03 22.13 6.03
CA LYS A 366 60.95 22.35 4.90
C LYS A 366 61.39 23.80 4.81
N ALA A 367 60.47 24.76 4.92
CA ALA A 367 60.79 26.20 4.89
C ALA A 367 61.78 26.62 6.00
N ASN A 368 61.72 26.00 7.18
CA ASN A 368 62.64 26.27 8.29
C ASN A 368 64.02 25.61 8.12
N LYS A 369 64.18 24.67 7.18
CA LYS A 369 65.43 23.94 6.92
C LYS A 369 66.26 24.58 5.80
N ASP A 370 65.59 25.31 4.91
CA ASP A 370 66.20 26.05 3.80
C ASP A 370 66.40 27.54 4.12
N GLU A 371 66.54 27.91 5.40
CA GLU A 371 67.07 29.22 5.78
C GLU A 371 68.61 29.11 5.86
N PRO A 372 69.37 29.35 4.76
CA PRO A 372 70.82 29.37 4.83
C PRO A 372 71.26 30.51 5.73
N GLU A 373 72.30 30.26 6.53
CA GLU A 373 73.06 31.21 7.35
C GLU A 373 73.74 32.32 6.51
N THR A 374 72.97 33.06 5.72
CA THR A 374 73.40 34.21 4.92
C THR A 374 72.63 35.49 5.30
N SER A 375 71.89 35.47 6.41
CA SER A 375 71.11 36.62 6.90
C SER A 375 71.76 37.41 8.04
N VAL A 376 72.98 37.11 8.47
CA VAL A 376 73.75 38.08 9.29
C VAL A 376 74.36 39.17 8.41
N LEU A 377 74.60 38.92 7.12
CA LEU A 377 75.19 39.90 6.19
C LEU A 377 74.16 40.68 5.36
N SER A 378 73.00 40.11 5.04
CA SER A 378 71.92 40.84 4.35
C SER A 378 71.09 41.73 5.29
N ILE A 379 70.94 41.37 6.58
CA ILE A 379 70.32 42.23 7.60
C ILE A 379 71.25 43.41 7.96
N LEU A 380 72.58 43.26 7.90
CA LEU A 380 73.53 44.36 8.08
C LEU A 380 73.66 45.26 6.83
N ALA A 381 73.47 44.72 5.62
CA ALA A 381 73.42 45.51 4.39
C ALA A 381 72.11 46.29 4.23
N ALA A 382 70.96 45.70 4.59
CA ALA A 382 69.66 46.38 4.60
C ALA A 382 69.60 47.49 5.67
N ARG A 383 70.25 47.30 6.82
CA ARG A 383 70.34 48.32 7.88
C ARG A 383 71.25 49.49 7.50
N LYS A 384 72.34 49.26 6.74
CA LYS A 384 73.18 50.34 6.19
C LYS A 384 72.55 51.12 5.03
N PHE A 385 71.57 50.55 4.32
CA PHE A 385 70.85 51.26 3.26
C PHE A 385 69.67 52.08 3.82
N ALA A 386 69.03 51.62 4.91
CA ALA A 386 67.92 52.31 5.56
C ALA A 386 68.36 53.59 6.32
N ASP A 387 69.57 53.62 6.90
CA ASP A 387 70.08 54.80 7.60
C ASP A 387 70.55 55.92 6.65
N LYS A 388 70.70 55.66 5.35
CA LYS A 388 71.12 56.66 4.35
C LYS A 388 69.96 57.31 3.57
N LEU A 389 68.71 56.90 3.82
CA LEU A 389 67.52 57.39 3.11
C LEU A 389 66.50 58.13 4.00
N MET A 390 66.79 58.32 5.29
CA MET A 390 65.92 59.04 6.25
C MET A 390 66.44 60.46 6.60
N VAL A 391 67.09 61.14 5.64
CA VAL A 391 67.23 62.62 5.68
C VAL A 391 66.95 63.17 4.28
N SER A 392 65.68 63.22 3.89
CA SER A 392 65.17 64.23 2.93
C SER A 392 63.67 64.05 2.69
N LYS A 393 62.90 65.02 3.22
CA LYS A 393 61.73 65.68 2.60
C LYS A 393 60.51 64.82 2.26
N VAL A 394 59.39 65.04 2.94
CA VAL A 394 58.41 66.14 2.67
C VAL A 394 57.83 66.08 1.26
N GLY A 395 56.52 65.82 1.20
CA GLY A 395 55.63 66.48 0.23
C GLY A 395 55.25 65.67 -1.00
N ASN A 396 53.94 65.39 -1.09
CA ASN A 396 53.11 65.36 -2.30
C ASN A 396 53.66 64.68 -3.57
N LEU A 397 52.98 63.64 -4.05
CA LEU A 397 52.23 63.74 -5.31
C LEU A 397 51.37 62.49 -5.58
N VAL A 398 50.15 62.77 -5.99
CA VAL A 398 49.29 61.94 -6.83
C VAL A 398 50.01 61.63 -8.14
N PHE A 399 50.07 60.37 -8.59
CA PHE A 399 49.73 59.91 -9.96
C PHE A 399 49.94 58.38 -10.13
N THR A 400 48.86 57.75 -10.63
CA THR A 400 48.69 56.53 -11.44
C THR A 400 49.82 55.50 -11.63
N THR A 401 49.46 54.21 -11.48
CA THR A 401 49.62 53.11 -12.48
C THR A 401 49.11 51.79 -11.82
N LYS A 402 47.96 51.24 -12.21
CA LYS A 402 47.68 50.34 -13.35
C LYS A 402 48.47 49.01 -13.27
N GLY A 403 47.80 47.92 -12.91
CA GLY A 403 48.27 46.58 -13.29
C GLY A 403 47.85 45.39 -12.43
N ARG A 404 46.78 44.69 -12.87
CA ARG A 404 46.61 43.22 -12.84
C ARG A 404 46.46 42.50 -11.49
N SER A 405 45.20 42.24 -11.11
CA SER A 405 44.66 40.89 -10.84
C SER A 405 43.21 40.99 -10.32
N VAL A 406 42.30 41.42 -11.19
CA VAL A 406 40.85 41.32 -10.97
C VAL A 406 40.33 40.21 -11.86
N ALA A 407 40.10 39.04 -11.28
CA ALA A 407 39.16 38.03 -11.74
C ALA A 407 39.15 36.90 -10.70
N LEU A 408 38.28 37.03 -9.68
CA LEU A 408 37.72 35.93 -8.85
C LEU A 408 37.12 36.40 -7.50
N ARG A 409 36.78 37.69 -7.34
CA ARG A 409 36.14 38.19 -6.11
C ARG A 409 34.81 38.93 -6.28
N GLU A 410 34.18 38.83 -7.45
CA GLU A 410 32.97 39.60 -7.78
C GLU A 410 31.68 38.76 -7.89
N LYS A 411 31.61 37.59 -7.24
CA LYS A 411 30.36 36.79 -7.17
C LYS A 411 29.81 36.57 -5.76
N LYS A 412 30.43 37.12 -4.72
CA LYS A 412 29.93 36.98 -3.33
C LYS A 412 29.17 38.20 -2.78
N ASP A 413 29.36 39.39 -3.34
CA ASP A 413 28.74 40.60 -2.79
C ASP A 413 27.38 40.98 -3.43
N THR A 414 27.03 40.42 -4.58
CA THR A 414 25.71 40.63 -5.22
C THR A 414 24.59 39.82 -4.55
N GLY A 415 24.90 38.68 -3.94
CA GLY A 415 23.90 37.86 -3.22
C GLY A 415 23.47 38.47 -1.87
N ALA A 416 24.38 39.12 -1.16
CA ALA A 416 24.10 39.74 0.14
C ALA A 416 23.26 41.02 0.00
N LYS A 417 23.45 41.77 -1.09
CA LYS A 417 22.71 43.01 -1.36
C LYS A 417 21.25 42.72 -1.78
N LEU A 418 21.05 41.70 -2.61
CA LEU A 418 19.71 41.29 -3.08
C LEU A 418 18.84 40.66 -1.97
N HIS A 419 19.46 39.97 -1.00
CA HIS A 419 18.76 39.43 0.16
C HIS A 419 18.35 40.53 1.16
N LYS A 420 19.15 41.59 1.29
CA LYS A 420 18.87 42.73 2.16
C LYS A 420 17.75 43.63 1.62
N GLU A 421 17.67 43.81 0.29
CA GLU A 421 16.58 44.54 -0.36
C GLU A 421 15.25 43.77 -0.32
N ARG A 422 15.25 42.44 -0.50
CA ARG A 422 14.03 41.62 -0.35
C ARG A 422 13.49 41.62 1.09
N MET A 423 14.37 41.64 2.09
CA MET A 423 13.96 41.76 3.50
C MET A 423 13.45 43.16 3.85
N LEU A 424 13.90 44.21 3.16
CA LEU A 424 13.39 45.57 3.35
C LEU A 424 12.01 45.76 2.69
N GLN A 425 11.79 45.17 1.51
CA GLN A 425 10.49 45.19 0.83
C GLN A 425 9.41 44.38 1.56
N LEU A 426 9.78 43.26 2.18
CA LEU A 426 8.89 42.50 3.08
C LEU A 426 8.54 43.25 4.36
N LYS A 427 9.41 44.16 4.81
CA LYS A 427 9.16 44.98 6.01
C LYS A 427 8.24 46.17 5.73
N THR A 428 8.21 46.67 4.50
CA THR A 428 7.30 47.76 4.09
C THR A 428 5.93 47.29 3.61
N MET A 429 5.72 45.98 3.41
CA MET A 429 4.39 45.41 3.11
C MET A 429 3.56 45.08 4.36
N TYR A 430 4.10 45.28 5.57
CA TYR A 430 3.46 44.92 6.84
C TYR A 430 3.13 46.12 7.74
N ASP A 431 2.95 47.30 7.15
CA ASP A 431 2.45 48.48 7.85
C ASP A 431 1.16 48.97 7.18
N PHE A 432 0.02 48.46 7.63
CA PHE A 432 -1.22 49.22 7.68
C PHE A 432 -2.10 48.75 8.85
N SER A 433 -2.35 49.72 9.72
CA SER A 433 -3.36 49.85 10.78
C SER A 433 -4.42 48.74 10.95
N ASN A 434 -4.44 48.12 12.13
CA ASN A 434 -5.64 48.11 12.99
C ASN A 434 -5.31 47.49 14.36
N VAL A 435 -5.20 48.35 15.38
CA VAL A 435 -4.90 48.00 16.78
C VAL A 435 -6.12 47.37 17.49
N GLU A 436 -7.30 47.31 16.86
CA GLU A 436 -8.49 46.68 17.45
C GLU A 436 -8.67 45.19 17.12
N THR A 437 -7.91 44.62 16.18
CA THR A 437 -8.05 43.20 15.79
C THR A 437 -7.10 42.24 16.52
N GLU A 438 -6.05 42.70 17.20
CA GLU A 438 -5.09 41.79 17.86
C GLU A 438 -5.65 41.12 19.13
N SER A 439 -6.65 41.69 19.80
CA SER A 439 -7.24 41.07 21.00
C SER A 439 -8.07 39.81 20.66
N ILE A 440 -8.55 39.68 19.43
CA ILE A 440 -9.31 38.51 18.95
C ILE A 440 -8.37 37.47 18.30
N TRP A 441 -7.22 37.88 17.77
CA TRP A 441 -6.27 37.00 17.08
C TRP A 441 -5.33 36.20 18.01
N ILE A 442 -5.18 36.59 19.29
CA ILE A 442 -4.35 35.86 20.25
C ILE A 442 -5.00 34.53 20.69
N LYS A 443 -6.31 34.35 20.49
CA LYS A 443 -7.05 33.18 20.98
C LYS A 443 -6.87 31.91 20.14
N HIS A 444 -6.22 31.94 18.97
CA HIS A 444 -6.20 30.82 18.00
C HIS A 444 -4.79 30.43 17.50
N ARG A 445 -3.72 30.78 18.23
CA ARG A 445 -2.37 30.40 17.81
C ARG A 445 -1.97 29.02 18.34
N ASP A 446 -1.37 28.23 17.45
CA ASP A 446 -0.75 26.93 17.72
C ASP A 446 0.22 27.00 18.93
N PRO A 447 0.04 26.14 19.97
CA PRO A 447 0.87 26.07 21.17
C PRO A 447 2.39 26.01 20.89
N HIS A 448 2.79 25.42 19.76
CA HIS A 448 4.20 25.29 19.40
C HIS A 448 4.88 26.61 18.99
N VAL A 449 4.12 27.57 18.47
CA VAL A 449 4.64 28.90 18.11
C VAL A 449 4.89 29.74 19.36
N MET A 450 4.00 29.64 20.35
CA MET A 450 4.15 30.31 21.65
C MET A 450 5.39 29.83 22.41
N GLU A 451 5.65 28.51 22.36
CA GLU A 451 6.80 27.88 22.99
C GLU A 451 8.14 28.36 22.41
N LYS A 452 8.21 28.58 21.08
CA LYS A 452 9.41 29.13 20.42
C LYS A 452 9.67 30.60 20.77
N VAL A 453 8.62 31.37 21.07
CA VAL A 453 8.74 32.78 21.49
C VAL A 453 9.19 32.86 22.96
N LEU A 454 8.71 31.96 23.83
CA LEU A 454 9.07 31.90 25.24
C LEU A 454 10.50 31.40 25.50
N ARG A 455 11.06 30.52 24.66
CA ARG A 455 12.42 29.94 24.87
C ARG A 455 13.60 30.91 24.66
N LYS A 456 13.40 32.09 24.07
CA LYS A 456 14.49 33.07 23.87
C LYS A 456 14.27 34.27 24.76
N ASN A 457 14.87 34.32 25.95
CA ASN A 457 15.22 35.49 26.81
C ASN A 457 14.41 36.82 26.69
N LYS A 458 13.17 36.78 26.22
CA LYS A 458 12.33 37.94 25.87
C LYS A 458 11.40 38.33 27.00
N MET A 459 11.22 37.46 28.00
CA MET A 459 10.39 37.76 29.17
C MET A 459 11.02 38.90 30.00
N LEU A 460 12.35 38.92 30.14
CA LEU A 460 13.09 40.01 30.79
C LEU A 460 13.09 41.32 29.97
N GLU A 461 13.05 41.20 28.65
CA GLU A 461 13.00 42.35 27.73
C GLU A 461 11.59 42.98 27.70
N LEU A 462 10.54 42.15 27.73
CA LEU A 462 9.14 42.57 27.90
C LEU A 462 8.92 43.26 29.25
N VAL A 463 9.45 42.70 30.34
CA VAL A 463 9.36 43.33 31.67
C VAL A 463 10.08 44.68 31.71
N ARG A 464 11.23 44.83 31.03
CA ARG A 464 11.92 46.12 30.88
C ARG A 464 11.12 47.13 30.05
N LEU A 465 10.47 46.69 28.97
CA LEU A 465 9.66 47.57 28.10
C LEU A 465 8.36 48.05 28.78
N MET A 466 7.82 47.28 29.73
CA MET A 466 6.64 47.67 30.52
C MET A 466 6.97 48.70 31.61
N SER A 467 8.22 48.83 32.05
CA SER A 467 8.61 49.79 33.08
C SER A 467 8.52 51.27 32.66
N ASN A 468 8.26 51.57 31.38
CA ASN A 468 8.31 52.93 30.83
C ASN A 468 6.97 53.41 30.21
N ARG A 469 5.86 52.69 30.45
CA ARG A 469 4.54 53.01 29.88
C ARG A 469 3.55 53.48 30.96
N THR A 470 2.52 54.19 30.50
CA THR A 470 1.49 54.83 31.33
C THR A 470 0.69 53.80 32.13
N SER A 471 0.10 54.24 33.24
CA SER A 471 -0.56 53.39 34.26
C SER A 471 -1.64 52.45 33.70
N GLU A 472 -2.29 52.79 32.59
CA GLU A 472 -3.39 52.00 32.03
C GLU A 472 -2.90 50.84 31.15
N GLU A 473 -1.80 51.03 30.41
CA GLU A 473 -1.19 49.96 29.61
C GLU A 473 -0.52 48.90 30.48
N ASN A 474 -0.01 49.30 31.66
CA ASN A 474 0.59 48.37 32.61
C ASN A 474 -0.42 47.39 33.22
N SER A 475 -1.68 47.80 33.42
CA SER A 475 -2.73 46.90 33.93
C SER A 475 -3.06 45.79 32.93
N LYS A 476 -3.19 46.12 31.63
CA LYS A 476 -3.44 45.11 30.57
C LYS A 476 -2.27 44.15 30.41
N ALA A 477 -1.05 44.66 30.56
CA ALA A 477 0.14 43.84 30.38
C ALA A 477 0.40 42.91 31.58
N ILE A 478 0.06 43.32 32.80
CA ILE A 478 0.05 42.46 34.00
C ILE A 478 -0.92 41.28 33.81
N HIS A 479 -2.13 41.54 33.30
CA HIS A 479 -3.11 40.48 33.04
C HIS A 479 -2.62 39.43 32.02
N ILE A 480 -1.93 39.88 30.95
CA ILE A 480 -1.34 38.96 29.96
C ILE A 480 -0.22 38.11 30.57
N VAL A 481 0.62 38.70 31.43
CA VAL A 481 1.69 37.96 32.12
C VAL A 481 1.10 36.93 33.08
N GLU A 482 0.03 37.25 33.80
CA GLU A 482 -0.67 36.29 34.66
C GLU A 482 -1.31 35.12 33.89
N GLU A 483 -1.90 35.37 32.72
CA GLU A 483 -2.44 34.29 31.87
C GLU A 483 -1.33 33.38 31.34
N VAL A 484 -0.19 33.94 30.92
CA VAL A 484 0.96 33.15 30.45
C VAL A 484 1.57 32.32 31.58
N LEU A 485 1.62 32.85 32.80
CA LEU A 485 2.09 32.11 33.98
C LEU A 485 1.13 30.97 34.33
N ARG A 486 -0.19 31.21 34.35
CA ARG A 486 -1.20 30.15 34.56
C ARG A 486 -1.13 29.06 33.50
N TRP A 487 -0.92 29.42 32.24
CA TRP A 487 -0.77 28.45 31.16
C TRP A 487 0.50 27.60 31.33
N LYS A 488 1.60 28.21 31.79
CA LYS A 488 2.85 27.50 32.06
C LYS A 488 2.69 26.50 33.22
N GLU A 489 2.07 26.92 34.33
CA GLU A 489 1.79 26.03 35.46
C GLU A 489 0.91 24.84 35.04
N ALA A 490 -0.14 25.06 34.24
CA ALA A 490 -0.99 23.98 33.74
C ALA A 490 -0.24 22.97 32.84
N LYS A 491 0.76 23.43 32.07
CA LYS A 491 1.57 22.56 31.20
C LYS A 491 2.60 21.77 32.00
N ASP A 492 3.19 22.38 33.04
CA ASP A 492 4.11 21.71 33.95
C ASP A 492 3.38 20.60 34.74
N ASP A 493 2.13 20.84 35.16
CA ASP A 493 1.26 19.81 35.77
C ASP A 493 0.92 18.66 34.80
N GLU A 494 0.71 18.95 33.52
CA GLU A 494 0.44 17.93 32.49
C GLU A 494 1.68 17.05 32.23
N GLU A 495 2.89 17.63 32.18
CA GLU A 495 4.13 16.86 32.09
C GLU A 495 4.38 16.01 33.34
N GLU A 496 4.06 16.52 34.54
CA GLU A 496 4.18 15.73 35.76
C GLU A 496 3.20 14.55 35.75
N GLN A 497 1.95 14.74 35.30
CA GLN A 497 0.98 13.66 35.14
C GLN A 497 1.43 12.61 34.12
N LYS A 498 1.98 13.02 32.97
CA LYS A 498 2.56 12.11 31.96
C LYS A 498 3.70 11.29 32.56
N THR A 499 4.56 11.92 33.35
CA THR A 499 5.69 11.25 34.03
C THR A 499 5.22 10.26 35.08
N ARG A 500 4.19 10.61 35.88
CA ARG A 500 3.56 9.70 36.85
C ARG A 500 2.91 8.50 36.15
N LYS A 501 2.20 8.70 35.04
CA LYS A 501 1.58 7.63 34.24
C LYS A 501 2.64 6.71 33.62
N ALA A 502 3.74 7.25 33.11
CA ALA A 502 4.87 6.46 32.60
C ALA A 502 5.51 5.60 33.70
N LYS A 503 5.74 6.16 34.90
CA LYS A 503 6.25 5.39 36.06
C LYS A 503 5.29 4.26 36.48
N LEU A 504 3.98 4.50 36.46
CA LEU A 504 2.97 3.50 36.78
C LEU A 504 2.91 2.36 35.74
N MET A 505 3.05 2.68 34.45
CA MET A 505 3.13 1.68 33.38
C MET A 505 4.40 0.82 33.50
N LEU A 506 5.52 1.43 33.91
CA LEU A 506 6.78 0.74 34.14
C LEU A 506 6.74 -0.18 35.38
N SER A 507 6.04 0.22 36.45
CA SER A 507 5.85 -0.65 37.62
C SER A 507 4.92 -1.83 37.32
N LEU A 508 3.86 -1.61 36.52
CA LEU A 508 2.96 -2.67 36.06
C LEU A 508 3.66 -3.68 35.14
N SER A 509 4.54 -3.22 34.25
CA SER A 509 5.31 -4.11 33.37
C SER A 509 6.31 -4.96 34.16
N GLN A 510 6.99 -4.39 35.14
CA GLN A 510 7.86 -5.13 36.05
C GLN A 510 7.09 -6.15 36.92
N GLY A 511 5.88 -5.80 37.35
CA GLY A 511 4.97 -6.73 38.05
C GLY A 511 4.57 -7.92 37.19
N ARG A 512 4.21 -7.68 35.93
CA ARG A 512 3.90 -8.75 34.95
C ARG A 512 5.10 -9.64 34.67
N LEU A 513 6.31 -9.07 34.58
CA LEU A 513 7.54 -9.84 34.35
C LEU A 513 7.86 -10.77 35.54
N LYS A 514 7.65 -10.30 36.78
CA LYS A 514 7.81 -11.11 37.99
C LYS A 514 6.77 -12.24 38.06
N ALA A 515 5.51 -11.95 37.74
CA ALA A 515 4.46 -12.96 37.68
C ALA A 515 4.74 -14.03 36.61
N SER A 516 5.21 -13.62 35.43
CA SER A 516 5.61 -14.53 34.35
C SER A 516 6.76 -15.46 34.78
N LYS A 517 7.79 -14.94 35.44
CA LYS A 517 8.89 -15.77 35.98
C LYS A 517 8.41 -16.75 37.05
N SER A 518 7.48 -16.34 37.92
CA SER A 518 6.90 -17.24 38.93
C SER A 518 6.09 -18.36 38.29
N ILE A 519 5.30 -18.07 37.25
CA ILE A 519 4.52 -19.07 36.51
C ILE A 519 5.45 -20.05 35.77
N ALA A 520 6.53 -19.55 35.15
CA ALA A 520 7.52 -20.40 34.49
C ALA A 520 8.20 -21.38 35.47
N HIS A 521 8.52 -20.91 36.68
CA HIS A 521 9.10 -21.74 37.73
C HIS A 521 8.12 -22.79 38.28
N SER A 522 6.83 -22.46 38.39
CA SER A 522 5.80 -23.45 38.76
C SER A 522 5.59 -24.51 37.67
N LEU A 523 5.67 -24.12 36.40
CA LEU A 523 5.56 -25.05 35.26
C LEU A 523 6.77 -25.99 35.13
N SER A 524 7.98 -25.51 35.38
CA SER A 524 9.18 -26.37 35.39
C SER A 524 9.10 -27.40 36.52
N PHE A 525 8.64 -26.99 37.71
CA PHE A 525 8.46 -27.89 38.85
C PHE A 525 7.37 -28.95 38.60
N ALA A 526 6.25 -28.57 37.97
CA ALA A 526 5.19 -29.51 37.60
C ALA A 526 5.65 -30.53 36.53
N LYS A 527 6.50 -30.10 35.59
CA LYS A 527 7.08 -30.99 34.57
C LYS A 527 8.00 -32.04 35.20
N GLU A 528 8.79 -31.65 36.20
CA GLU A 528 9.74 -32.53 36.89
C GLU A 528 9.04 -33.59 37.76
N GLN A 529 7.91 -33.23 38.40
CA GLN A 529 7.06 -34.19 39.12
C GLN A 529 6.32 -35.16 38.20
N SER A 530 5.90 -34.70 37.02
CA SER A 530 5.26 -35.56 36.01
C SER A 530 6.21 -36.65 35.50
N THR A 531 7.48 -36.33 35.28
CA THR A 531 8.50 -37.29 34.81
C THR A 531 8.87 -38.32 35.87
N THR A 532 8.85 -37.96 37.16
CA THR A 532 9.11 -38.91 38.25
C THR A 532 7.94 -39.86 38.51
N LEU A 533 6.70 -39.42 38.30
CA LEU A 533 5.52 -40.29 38.41
C LEU A 533 5.39 -41.26 37.23
N TYR A 534 5.79 -40.86 36.01
CA TYR A 534 5.76 -41.73 34.84
C TYR A 534 6.76 -42.89 34.94
N HIS A 535 7.97 -42.63 35.47
CA HIS A 535 8.97 -43.69 35.68
C HIS A 535 8.58 -44.70 36.76
N LYS A 536 7.75 -44.31 37.74
CA LYS A 536 7.28 -45.20 38.81
C LYS A 536 6.09 -46.09 38.41
N SER A 537 5.43 -45.78 37.28
CA SER A 537 4.28 -46.55 36.77
C SER A 537 4.66 -47.67 35.79
N ILE A 538 5.89 -47.69 35.26
CA ILE A 538 6.32 -48.66 34.25
C ILE A 538 6.90 -49.94 34.90
N SER A 539 7.16 -49.95 36.21
CA SER A 539 7.91 -51.02 36.87
C SER A 539 7.10 -52.13 37.55
N ASN A 540 5.77 -52.28 37.33
CA ASN A 540 4.98 -53.51 37.63
C ASN A 540 3.45 -53.32 37.39
N PRO A 541 2.85 -53.89 36.33
CA PRO A 541 1.39 -54.01 36.23
C PRO A 541 0.89 -55.37 36.79
N PRO A 542 -0.04 -55.40 37.77
CA PRO A 542 -0.45 -56.62 38.48
C PRO A 542 -1.70 -57.32 37.89
N TRP A 543 -1.80 -57.49 36.56
CA TRP A 543 -3.02 -58.06 35.95
C TRP A 543 -2.80 -59.10 34.84
N LEU A 544 -1.61 -59.70 34.74
CA LEU A 544 -1.30 -60.73 33.72
C LEU A 544 -1.25 -62.16 34.28
N SER A 545 -2.10 -62.48 35.26
CA SER A 545 -2.18 -63.83 35.86
C SER A 545 -3.61 -64.33 36.01
N THR A 546 -4.44 -64.22 34.98
CA THR A 546 -5.64 -65.06 34.82
C THR A 546 -6.10 -64.95 33.38
N ILE A 547 -6.62 -66.05 32.80
CA ILE A 547 -6.91 -66.29 31.38
C ILE A 547 -5.77 -67.03 30.67
N ASN A 548 -5.60 -68.28 31.07
CA ASN A 548 -5.17 -69.38 30.21
C ASN A 548 -5.60 -70.67 30.91
N ASP A 549 -6.88 -71.01 30.78
CA ASP A 549 -7.43 -72.33 31.09
C ASP A 549 -8.84 -72.39 30.48
N VAL A 550 -8.93 -72.69 29.18
CA VAL A 550 -9.92 -73.61 28.58
C VAL A 550 -9.35 -74.02 27.22
N SER A 551 -8.98 -75.29 27.12
CA SER A 551 -8.55 -75.98 25.92
C SER A 551 -9.65 -76.94 25.43
N ASN A 552 -9.61 -77.18 24.12
CA ASN A 552 -10.10 -78.36 23.37
C ASN A 552 -11.59 -78.47 23.02
N GLU A 553 -11.91 -78.48 21.72
CA GLU A 553 -12.11 -79.73 20.96
C GLU A 553 -12.23 -79.53 19.43
N HIS A 554 -11.52 -80.39 18.68
CA HIS A 554 -11.74 -80.86 17.29
C HIS A 554 -11.47 -79.86 16.13
N GLY A 555 -10.82 -80.18 15.00
CA GLY A 555 -10.20 -81.41 14.48
C GLY A 555 -9.77 -81.19 13.01
N ALA A 556 -8.55 -81.63 12.70
CA ALA A 556 -8.06 -82.34 11.49
C ALA A 556 -8.11 -81.76 10.05
N ASP A 557 -6.93 -81.92 9.40
CA ASP A 557 -6.63 -82.25 7.99
C ASP A 557 -6.73 -81.18 6.88
N ALA A 558 -5.85 -81.06 5.88
CA ALA A 558 -4.58 -81.70 5.51
C ALA A 558 -4.05 -81.02 4.21
N VAL A 559 -2.71 -80.97 4.03
CA VAL A 559 -1.94 -81.16 2.77
C VAL A 559 -2.22 -80.22 1.57
N GLY A 560 -1.25 -79.62 0.86
CA GLY A 560 0.21 -79.68 0.86
C GLY A 560 0.76 -79.16 -0.49
N SER A 561 2.06 -78.84 -0.50
CA SER A 561 2.99 -78.88 -1.64
C SER A 561 2.71 -77.97 -2.87
N GLY A 562 3.63 -77.19 -3.43
CA GLY A 562 5.07 -77.10 -3.24
C GLY A 562 5.73 -76.55 -4.52
N ASN A 563 6.89 -75.91 -4.34
CA ASN A 563 8.01 -75.78 -5.29
C ASN A 563 7.80 -75.04 -6.63
N LYS A 564 8.82 -74.49 -7.29
CA LYS A 564 10.15 -73.92 -7.01
C LYS A 564 10.72 -73.56 -8.39
N ASN A 565 11.77 -72.72 -8.39
CA ASN A 565 12.76 -72.45 -9.45
C ASN A 565 12.35 -71.40 -10.50
N SER A 566 13.18 -70.46 -10.99
CA SER A 566 14.49 -69.85 -10.70
C SER A 566 15.16 -69.57 -12.06
N ALA A 567 15.80 -68.40 -12.19
CA ALA A 567 16.85 -68.04 -13.18
C ALA A 567 16.37 -67.88 -14.64
N SER A 568 16.91 -67.04 -15.52
CA SER A 568 17.94 -65.98 -15.54
C SER A 568 18.02 -65.42 -16.98
N GLU A 569 18.82 -64.36 -17.19
CA GLU A 569 19.43 -63.89 -18.46
C GLU A 569 18.69 -62.84 -19.33
N ASP A 570 19.08 -61.58 -19.12
CA ASP A 570 19.84 -60.66 -20.00
C ASP A 570 19.61 -60.56 -21.52
N GLU A 571 19.40 -59.29 -21.90
CA GLU A 571 19.89 -58.51 -23.06
C GLU A 571 19.96 -59.11 -24.47
N SER A 572 19.19 -58.53 -25.41
CA SER A 572 19.70 -57.65 -26.49
C SER A 572 18.63 -57.37 -27.55
N GLY A 573 18.61 -56.14 -28.07
CA GLY A 573 17.51 -55.57 -28.84
C GLY A 573 17.50 -55.84 -30.34
N HIS A 574 16.40 -55.43 -30.99
CA HIS A 574 16.39 -54.77 -32.31
C HIS A 574 14.99 -54.28 -32.70
N ASP A 575 15.00 -53.18 -33.46
CA ASP A 575 13.88 -52.47 -34.07
C ASP A 575 12.89 -53.36 -34.85
N ARG A 576 11.60 -52.96 -34.86
CA ARG A 576 10.78 -52.79 -36.09
C ARG A 576 9.34 -52.34 -35.83
N SER A 577 8.99 -51.23 -36.49
CA SER A 577 7.73 -50.97 -37.23
C SER A 577 6.41 -51.55 -36.70
N PHE A 578 5.54 -50.66 -36.19
CA PHE A 578 4.11 -50.94 -35.99
C PHE A 578 3.29 -50.57 -37.24
N HIS A 579 2.74 -51.59 -37.90
CA HIS A 579 1.46 -51.52 -38.61
C HIS A 579 0.39 -52.03 -37.63
N VAL A 580 -0.71 -51.30 -37.42
CA VAL A 580 -1.88 -51.84 -36.73
C VAL A 580 -3.14 -51.63 -37.56
N GLN A 581 -3.75 -52.77 -37.82
CA GLN A 581 -5.00 -53.09 -38.48
C GLN A 581 -6.24 -52.58 -37.72
N GLN A 582 -7.28 -52.29 -38.50
CA GLN A 582 -8.69 -52.27 -38.07
C GLN A 582 -9.11 -53.59 -37.42
N PRO A 583 -10.23 -53.57 -36.68
CA PRO A 583 -11.23 -54.62 -36.91
C PRO A 583 -12.67 -54.10 -37.07
N ASP A 584 -13.38 -54.83 -37.93
CA ASP A 584 -14.77 -54.67 -38.35
C ASP A 584 -15.81 -55.14 -37.31
N SER A 585 -16.91 -54.37 -37.22
CA SER A 585 -18.34 -54.81 -37.19
C SER A 585 -18.88 -55.63 -35.96
N PRO A 586 -20.22 -55.80 -35.73
CA PRO A 586 -21.35 -55.60 -36.66
C PRO A 586 -22.68 -54.96 -36.13
N ILE A 587 -23.37 -54.31 -37.08
CA ILE A 587 -24.79 -54.41 -37.52
C ILE A 587 -25.88 -54.83 -36.51
N ILE A 588 -26.89 -53.97 -36.30
CA ILE A 588 -28.34 -54.29 -36.38
C ILE A 588 -29.11 -53.11 -37.01
N SER A 589 -29.90 -53.41 -38.05
CA SER A 589 -30.81 -52.54 -38.81
C SER A 589 -32.25 -52.57 -38.30
N HIS A 590 -33.00 -51.47 -38.45
CA HIS A 590 -34.44 -51.35 -38.78
C HIS A 590 -34.72 -49.83 -38.81
N GLY A 591 -35.50 -49.20 -39.70
CA GLY A 591 -36.38 -49.58 -40.79
C GLY A 591 -37.12 -48.28 -41.20
N SER A 592 -37.28 -48.06 -42.50
CA SER A 592 -37.83 -46.86 -43.13
C SER A 592 -39.34 -46.69 -42.94
N ILE A 593 -39.83 -45.43 -42.88
CA ILE A 593 -41.20 -45.06 -43.32
C ILE A 593 -41.12 -43.75 -44.13
N VAL A 594 -41.60 -43.83 -45.36
CA VAL A 594 -41.94 -42.75 -46.30
C VAL A 594 -43.43 -42.43 -46.14
N LEU A 595 -43.85 -41.16 -46.19
CA LEU A 595 -45.15 -40.74 -46.71
C LEU A 595 -45.13 -39.28 -47.20
N ASN A 596 -45.94 -39.04 -48.23
CA ASN A 596 -45.99 -37.91 -49.16
C ASN A 596 -46.70 -36.62 -48.65
N SER A 597 -46.33 -35.48 -49.27
CA SER A 597 -47.08 -34.29 -49.82
C SER A 597 -48.63 -34.21 -49.71
N PRO A 598 -49.39 -33.12 -50.06
CA PRO A 598 -49.05 -31.81 -50.72
C PRO A 598 -49.89 -30.54 -50.29
N ASN A 599 -49.73 -29.41 -51.05
CA ASN A 599 -50.64 -28.25 -51.29
C ASN A 599 -50.74 -27.12 -50.21
N SER A 600 -50.83 -25.79 -50.46
CA SER A 600 -50.98 -24.87 -51.62
C SER A 600 -50.86 -23.37 -51.11
N PRO A 601 -51.36 -22.29 -51.77
CA PRO A 601 -50.60 -21.21 -52.45
C PRO A 601 -50.81 -19.77 -51.88
N TYR A 602 -50.16 -18.72 -52.43
CA TYR A 602 -50.74 -17.41 -52.85
C TYR A 602 -49.66 -16.36 -53.31
N GLU A 603 -49.91 -15.77 -54.49
CA GLU A 603 -49.65 -14.41 -55.05
C GLU A 603 -48.43 -13.55 -54.60
N ALA A 604 -47.51 -13.10 -55.46
CA ALA A 604 -47.54 -12.15 -56.62
C ALA A 604 -47.37 -10.66 -56.24
N HIS A 605 -46.40 -9.97 -56.89
CA HIS A 605 -46.22 -8.53 -57.22
C HIS A 605 -44.70 -8.21 -57.26
N VAL A 606 -44.02 -8.07 -58.40
CA VAL A 606 -43.94 -6.96 -59.39
C VAL A 606 -43.47 -5.61 -58.81
N SER A 607 -42.21 -5.24 -59.11
CA SER A 607 -41.73 -3.87 -59.45
C SER A 607 -40.22 -3.93 -59.75
N LEU A 608 -39.79 -3.91 -61.02
CA LEU A 608 -39.48 -2.75 -61.88
C LEU A 608 -38.07 -2.16 -61.66
N ASN A 609 -37.21 -2.46 -62.63
CA ASN A 609 -35.95 -1.77 -62.94
C ASN A 609 -36.20 -0.27 -63.16
N ALA A 610 -35.26 0.55 -62.69
CA ALA A 610 -35.02 1.88 -63.23
C ALA A 610 -33.51 2.15 -63.18
N ASP A 611 -32.86 1.97 -64.34
CA ASP A 611 -31.63 2.63 -64.73
C ASP A 611 -31.88 4.15 -64.78
N VAL A 612 -31.01 4.97 -64.17
CA VAL A 612 -30.73 6.35 -64.63
C VAL A 612 -29.27 6.70 -64.27
N ASP A 613 -28.51 6.94 -65.35
CA ASP A 613 -27.24 7.66 -65.56
C ASP A 613 -25.93 7.23 -64.87
#